data_AF-A0A6N9IPC9-F1
#
_entry.id   AF-A0A6N9IPC9-F1
#
_cell.length_a   1.000
_cell.length_b   1.000
_cell.length_c   1.000
_cell.angle_alpha   90.00
_cell.angle_beta   90.00
_cell.angle_gamma   90.00
#
_symmetry.space_group_name_H-M   'P 1'
#
loop_
_entity.id
_entity.type
_entity.pdbx_description
1 polymer ?
#
loop_
_entity_poly.entity_id
_entity_poly.type
_entity_poly.pdbx_seq_one_letter_code
_entity_poly.pdbx_strand_id
1 'polypeptide(L)' 'MIVIIDTTRGKIESPQYPNTPQIKEMLNEVIAKSLKLLVKRKVTYLKLEDWGVLLNIDYFKSIEIKSV' A
#
# COMPACT_ATOMS: atom_id res chain seq x y z
N MET A 1 -9.90 4.96 7.39
CA MET A 1 -8.71 4.10 7.27
C MET A 1 -7.72 4.73 6.32
N ILE A 2 -6.42 4.66 6.62
CA ILE A 2 -5.34 5.17 5.77
C ILE A 2 -4.31 4.06 5.58
N VAL A 3 -3.77 3.93 4.36
CA VAL A 3 -2.62 3.08 4.05
C VAL A 3 -1.35 3.91 4.21
N ILE A 4 -0.42 3.43 5.03
CA ILE A 4 0.85 4.07 5.30
C ILE A 4 1.96 3.17 4.77
N ILE A 5 2.82 3.72 3.93
CA ILE A 5 3.96 3.02 3.35
C ILE A 5 5.23 3.65 3.90
N ASP A 6 6.00 2.85 4.63
CA ASP A 6 7.28 3.24 5.18
C ASP A 6 8.40 2.89 4.20
N THR A 7 9.23 3.87 3.88
CA THR A 7 10.36 3.71 2.98
C THR A 7 11.66 4.19 3.63
N THR A 8 12.79 3.95 2.96
CA THR A 8 14.07 4.57 3.34
C THR A 8 14.08 6.09 3.16
N ARG A 9 13.15 6.65 2.36
CA ARG A 9 13.08 8.07 2.01
C ARG A 9 12.03 8.86 2.79
N GLY A 10 11.25 8.19 3.63
CA GLY A 10 10.15 8.79 4.39
C GLY A 10 8.87 7.95 4.31
N LYS A 11 7.75 8.56 4.65
CA LYS A 11 6.42 7.93 4.66
C LYS A 11 5.56 8.47 3.54
N ILE A 12 4.75 7.60 2.97
CA ILE A 12 3.76 7.93 1.96
C ILE A 12 2.41 7.49 2.52
N GLU A 13 1.43 8.40 2.49
CA GLU A 13 0.08 8.14 3.00
C GLU A 13 -0.93 8.20 1.86
N SER A 14 -1.87 7.27 1.88
CA SER A 14 -3.03 7.31 0.99
C SER A 14 -4.06 8.34 1.46
N PRO A 15 -5.06 8.66 0.63
CA PRO A 15 -6.28 9.28 1.09
C PRO A 15 -6.98 8.45 2.19
N GLN A 16 -7.89 9.08 2.92
CA GLN A 16 -8.72 8.40 3.89
C GLN A 16 -9.84 7.62 3.20
N TYR A 17 -9.85 6.31 3.41
CA TYR A 17 -10.91 5.41 2.97
C TYR A 17 -11.94 5.17 4.09
N PRO A 18 -13.19 4.79 3.77
CA PRO A 18 -14.21 4.44 4.76
C PRO A 18 -13.74 3.31 5.69
N ASN A 19 -14.02 3.43 7.00
CA ASN A 19 -13.66 2.40 7.99
C ASN A 19 -14.71 1.28 8.03
N THR A 20 -14.81 0.50 6.97
CA THR A 20 -15.70 -0.67 6.89
C THR A 20 -14.90 -1.96 6.68
N PRO A 21 -15.42 -3.14 7.11
CA PRO A 21 -14.76 -4.42 6.88
C PRO A 21 -14.48 -4.71 5.40
N GLN A 22 -15.42 -4.35 4.52
CA GLN A 22 -15.33 -4.56 3.07
C GLN A 22 -14.15 -3.78 2.46
N ILE A 23 -14.01 -2.50 2.82
CA ILE A 23 -12.89 -1.69 2.36
C ILE A 23 -11.57 -2.23 2.92
N LYS A 24 -11.56 -2.70 4.18
CA LYS A 24 -10.34 -3.24 4.80
C LYS A 24 -9.87 -4.49 4.07
N GLU A 25 -10.80 -5.37 3.72
CA GLU A 25 -10.52 -6.59 2.95
C GLU A 25 -10.00 -6.27 1.55
N MET A 26 -10.66 -5.36 0.82
CA MET A 26 -10.22 -4.89 -0.48
C MET A 26 -8.79 -4.32 -0.44
N LEU A 27 -8.51 -3.42 0.53
CA LEU A 27 -7.17 -2.84 0.69
C LEU A 27 -6.12 -3.91 0.96
N ASN A 28 -6.41 -4.88 1.85
CA ASN A 28 -5.50 -5.98 2.14
C ASN A 28 -5.22 -6.84 0.90
N GLU A 29 -6.24 -7.16 0.09
CA GLU A 29 -6.07 -7.97 -1.11
C GLU A 29 -5.15 -7.28 -2.13
N VAL A 30 -5.40 -5.99 -2.39
CA VAL A 30 -4.59 -5.21 -3.33
C VAL A 30 -3.15 -5.09 -2.84
N ILE A 31 -2.95 -4.80 -1.55
CA ILE A 31 -1.63 -4.73 -0.93
C ILE A 31 -0.89 -6.07 -1.06
N ALA A 32 -1.54 -7.18 -0.70
CA ALA A 32 -0.93 -8.51 -0.79
C ALA A 32 -0.51 -8.85 -2.22
N LYS A 33 -1.35 -8.54 -3.22
CA LYS A 33 -1.04 -8.74 -4.64
C LYS A 33 0.16 -7.89 -5.08
N SER A 34 0.20 -6.62 -4.69
CA SER A 34 1.32 -5.73 -5.01
C SER A 34 2.62 -6.19 -4.34
N LEU A 35 2.61 -6.58 -3.06
CA LEU A 35 3.81 -7.09 -2.38
C LEU A 35 4.36 -8.36 -3.05
N LYS A 36 3.48 -9.29 -3.46
CA LYS A 36 3.89 -10.49 -4.20
C LYS A 36 4.55 -10.14 -5.53
N LEU A 37 4.08 -9.11 -6.23
CA LEU A 37 4.69 -8.62 -7.46
C LEU A 37 6.00 -7.87 -7.19
N LEU A 38 6.09 -7.11 -6.10
CA LEU A 38 7.28 -6.36 -5.70
C LEU A 38 8.48 -7.29 -5.50
N VAL A 39 8.29 -8.40 -4.78
CA VAL A 39 9.34 -9.42 -4.56
C VAL A 39 9.83 -10.01 -5.88
N LYS A 40 8.94 -10.21 -6.86
CA LYS A 40 9.30 -10.81 -8.16
C LYS A 40 9.95 -9.83 -9.13
N ARG A 41 9.49 -8.57 -9.17
CA ARG A 41 9.84 -7.60 -10.22
C ARG A 41 10.79 -6.50 -9.74
N LYS A 42 11.09 -6.44 -8.43
CA LYS A 42 11.81 -5.36 -7.74
C LYS A 42 11.12 -4.00 -7.76
N VAL A 43 10.34 -3.69 -8.79
CA VAL A 43 9.52 -2.48 -8.90
C VAL A 43 8.09 -2.88 -9.26
N THR A 44 7.10 -2.31 -8.57
CA THR A 44 5.68 -2.52 -8.84
C THR A 44 4.86 -1.30 -8.52
N TYR A 45 3.61 -1.28 -8.96
CA TYR A 45 2.68 -0.20 -8.64
C TYR A 45 1.62 -0.73 -7.68
N LEU A 46 1.38 0.00 -6.60
CA LEU A 46 0.21 -0.20 -5.74
C LEU A 46 -0.84 0.83 -6.18
N LYS A 47 -1.94 0.36 -6.77
CA LYS A 47 -3.05 1.20 -7.23
C LYS A 47 -4.27 0.98 -6.34
N LEU A 48 -4.78 2.05 -5.74
CA LEU A 48 -5.98 2.06 -4.91
C LEU A 48 -6.93 3.14 -5.45
N GLU A 49 -7.92 2.73 -6.25
CA GLU A 49 -8.86 3.64 -6.92
C GLU A 49 -8.13 4.74 -7.73
N ASP A 50 -8.30 6.01 -7.35
CA ASP A 50 -7.69 7.20 -7.95
C ASP A 50 -6.28 7.52 -7.42
N TRP A 51 -5.81 6.73 -6.46
CA TRP A 51 -4.50 6.89 -5.87
C TRP A 51 -3.57 5.75 -6.28
N GLY A 52 -2.28 6.05 -6.40
CA GLY A 52 -1.32 4.98 -6.56
C GLY A 52 0.12 5.43 -6.41
N VAL A 53 0.96 4.46 -6.11
CA VAL A 53 2.35 4.70 -5.75
C VAL A 53 3.25 3.63 -6.36
N LEU A 54 4.39 4.08 -6.87
CA LEU A 54 5.44 3.19 -7.35
C LEU A 54 6.25 2.68 -6.15
N LEU A 55 6.22 1.38 -5.93
CA LEU A 55 7.01 0.68 -4.93
C LEU A 55 8.28 0.14 -5.58
N ASN A 56 9.42 0.41 -4.95
CA ASN A 56 10.70 -0.20 -5.29
C ASN A 56 11.22 -0.94 -4.04
N ILE A 57 11.58 -2.21 -4.21
CA ILE A 57 12.01 -3.11 -3.14
C ILE A 57 13.25 -2.59 -2.43
N ASP A 58 14.12 -1.85 -3.13
CA ASP A 58 15.34 -1.27 -2.56
C ASP A 58 15.06 -0.15 -1.55
N TYR A 59 13.86 0.45 -1.62
CA TYR A 59 13.43 1.53 -0.72
C TYR A 59 12.30 1.13 0.22
N PHE A 60 11.60 0.04 -0.08
CA PHE A 60 10.44 -0.42 0.67
C PHE A 60 10.84 -1.01 2.03
N LYS A 61 10.18 -0.60 3.11
CA LYS A 61 10.34 -1.19 4.44
C LYS A 61 9.09 -1.96 4.86
N SER A 62 7.95 -1.28 4.92
CA SER A 62 6.69 -1.87 5.37
C SER A 62 5.47 -1.12 4.83
N ILE A 63 4.31 -1.73 4.98
CA ILE A 63 3.02 -1.14 4.67
C ILE A 63 2.02 -1.52 5.76
N GLU A 64 1.23 -0.56 6.22
CA GLU A 64 0.27 -0.73 7.30
C GLU A 64 -1.07 -0.07 6.95
N ILE A 65 -2.17 -0.63 7.44
CA ILE A 65 -3.49 0.00 7.38
C ILE A 65 -3.86 0.49 8.77
N LYS A 66 -4.09 1.79 8.95
CA LYS A 66 -4.58 2.37 10.20
C LYS A 66 -6.05 2.75 10.10
N SER A 67 -6.86 2.27 11.03
CA SER A 67 -8.20 2.80 11.25
C SER A 67 -8.08 4.08 12.06
N VAL A 68 -8.37 5.21 11.40
CA VAL A 68 -8.56 6.53 12.00
C VAL A 68 -10.04 6.71 12.29
#